data_AF-A0A2P6JIZ8-F1
#
_entry.id   AF-A0A2P6JIZ8-F1
#
_cell.length_a   1.000
_cell.length_b   1.000
_cell.length_c   1.000
_cell.angle_alpha   90.00
_cell.angle_beta   90.00
_cell.angle_gamma   90.00
#
_symmetry.space_group_name_H-M   'P 1'
#
loop_
_entity.id
_entity.type
_entity.pdbx_description
1 polymer ?
#
loop_
_entity_poly.entity_id
_entity_poly.type
_entity_poly.pdbx_seq_one_letter_code
_entity_poly.pdbx_strand_id
1 'polypeptide(L)'
;MIWRVLADHADSMKEQHLAQLFATDPQRFERLHCECGPLLFDYSKQRLTEQTLANLFQLAKQSKLQEWIGKLFNGELVNCTEGRPAMHWALRLPAEAECRVGGEDVTAQVHEQLGQMERIVNKIHSGQWRGVTGEVVTDVVNIGVGGSDLGPLMISDALCDSVMLTSSRLNMHFASTMDGSQLSQLLRTLNPHSTLFIISSKSFTTIDTLSNADTARHWLQHTLGSKPGVLHCHFLGVSSAAAKMTEWGISEEHQLRIWDWVGGRYSLWSAIGLPIALTAGMDGFRRLLAGAHLMDEHFKSAPWESNLPVLMAMIGVWNTNILGINAQAILPYDGRLKHLPLYLEQLEMESNGKSVTREGKLVEHHTCPIIWGDVGPNAQHAFYQLLHQGTEAVTCDFIMPARRYHETRDEVMEELVAQHELALANCLAQSRLLALGDAALKDPESMPVYQRYRGNQPSSTLLLDELTPYSLGALIAMYEHKVFVQSVIWGINPFDQWGVEMGKRLAVDTLARIRGETQELEGADSSTAGLLRRILGE
;
A
#
# COMPACT_ATOMS: atom_id res chain seq x y z
N MET A 1 9.80 -29.11 13.79
CA MET A 1 11.25 -29.45 13.81
C MET A 1 12.11 -28.22 13.57
N ILE A 2 11.90 -27.42 12.51
CA ILE A 2 12.68 -26.18 12.25
C ILE A 2 12.37 -25.01 13.20
N TRP A 3 11.11 -24.80 13.59
CA TRP A 3 10.73 -23.72 14.53
C TRP A 3 11.47 -23.81 15.87
N ARG A 4 11.72 -25.03 16.36
CA ARG A 4 12.52 -25.27 17.56
C ARG A 4 13.99 -24.91 17.33
N VAL A 5 14.57 -25.29 16.19
CA VAL A 5 15.95 -24.90 15.82
C VAL A 5 16.09 -23.37 15.76
N LEU A 6 15.09 -22.67 15.22
CA LEU A 6 15.07 -21.20 15.20
C LEU A 6 14.97 -20.61 16.61
N ALA A 7 14.13 -21.16 17.48
CA ALA A 7 14.01 -20.75 18.88
C ALA A 7 15.32 -20.97 19.66
N ASP A 8 15.92 -22.16 19.52
CA ASP A 8 17.20 -22.49 20.15
C ASP A 8 18.33 -21.57 19.63
N HIS A 9 18.32 -21.24 18.33
CA HIS A 9 19.24 -20.27 17.73
C HIS A 9 19.04 -18.86 18.29
N ALA A 10 17.80 -18.46 18.54
CA ALA A 10 17.47 -17.16 19.11
C ALA A 10 18.05 -16.96 20.51
N ASP A 11 18.15 -18.01 21.32
CA ASP A 11 18.81 -17.94 22.63
C ASP A 11 20.28 -17.54 22.51
N SER A 12 20.99 -17.99 21.46
CA SER A 12 22.35 -17.53 21.19
C SER A 12 22.40 -16.07 20.71
N MET A 13 21.37 -15.61 20.01
CA MET A 13 21.26 -14.24 19.50
C MET A 13 20.80 -13.22 20.55
N LYS A 14 20.24 -13.66 21.70
CA LYS A 14 19.85 -12.78 22.81
C LYS A 14 21.04 -12.04 23.40
N GLU A 15 22.18 -12.72 23.52
CA GLU A 15 23.42 -12.18 24.07
C GLU A 15 24.19 -11.31 23.07
N GLN A 16 23.81 -11.32 21.79
CA GLN A 16 24.50 -10.57 20.75
C GLN A 16 23.85 -9.21 20.49
N HIS A 17 24.69 -8.17 20.55
CA HIS A 17 24.32 -6.81 20.19
C HIS A 17 24.72 -6.51 18.75
N LEU A 18 23.91 -5.76 18.00
CA LEU A 18 24.23 -5.34 16.62
C LEU A 18 25.63 -4.71 16.51
N ALA A 19 26.03 -3.87 17.46
CA ALA A 19 27.38 -3.31 17.51
C ALA A 19 28.50 -4.39 17.53
N GLN A 20 28.30 -5.50 18.23
CA GLN A 20 29.26 -6.62 18.25
C GLN A 20 29.25 -7.39 16.92
N LEU A 21 28.09 -7.56 16.30
CA LEU A 21 27.97 -8.18 14.98
C LEU A 21 28.75 -7.39 13.91
N PHE A 22 28.64 -6.05 13.91
CA PHE A 22 29.42 -5.19 13.03
C PHE A 22 30.93 -5.19 13.36
N ALA A 23 31.29 -5.24 14.65
CA ALA A 23 32.70 -5.30 15.05
C ALA A 23 33.36 -6.64 14.65
N THR A 24 32.61 -7.74 14.69
CA THR A 24 33.09 -9.09 14.36
C THR A 24 33.15 -9.32 12.85
N ASP A 25 32.24 -8.70 12.10
CA ASP A 25 32.20 -8.78 10.64
C ASP A 25 32.26 -7.38 10.00
N PRO A 26 33.48 -6.85 9.73
CA PRO A 26 33.63 -5.56 9.07
C PRO A 26 33.07 -5.51 7.65
N GLN A 27 32.80 -6.66 7.01
CA GLN A 27 32.22 -6.76 5.66
C GLN A 27 30.73 -7.14 5.70
N ARG A 28 30.07 -6.86 6.83
CA ARG A 28 28.68 -7.25 7.06
C ARG A 28 27.70 -6.63 6.07
N PHE A 29 27.94 -5.39 5.63
CA PHE A 29 27.10 -4.75 4.60
C PHE A 29 27.20 -5.51 3.28
N GLU A 30 28.41 -5.82 2.83
CA GLU A 30 28.69 -6.53 1.59
C GLU A 30 28.02 -7.92 1.55
N ARG A 31 27.83 -8.54 2.72
CA ARG A 31 27.15 -9.84 2.86
C ARG A 31 25.64 -9.75 3.06
N LEU A 32 25.15 -8.64 3.64
CA LEU A 32 23.76 -8.46 4.06
C LEU A 32 23.10 -7.28 3.35
N HIS A 33 23.34 -7.17 2.05
CA HIS A 33 22.56 -6.35 1.14
C HIS A 33 22.16 -7.17 -0.08
N CYS A 34 21.11 -6.73 -0.76
CA CYS A 34 20.71 -7.29 -2.04
C CYS A 34 20.15 -6.20 -2.95
N GLU A 35 20.36 -6.34 -4.26
CA GLU A 35 19.93 -5.38 -5.26
C GLU A 35 19.01 -6.04 -6.30
N CYS A 36 18.02 -5.30 -6.77
CA CYS A 36 17.21 -5.66 -7.93
C CYS A 36 16.74 -4.40 -8.66
N GLY A 37 17.26 -4.19 -9.87
CA GLY A 37 17.00 -2.98 -10.65
C GLY A 37 17.30 -1.71 -9.85
N PRO A 38 16.31 -0.82 -9.63
CA PRO A 38 16.53 0.47 -8.98
C PRO A 38 16.54 0.40 -7.45
N LEU A 39 16.47 -0.79 -6.84
CA LEU A 39 16.33 -1.00 -5.41
C LEU A 39 17.57 -1.68 -4.83
N LEU A 40 18.04 -1.14 -3.70
CA LEU A 40 18.99 -1.79 -2.79
C LEU A 40 18.31 -1.99 -1.43
N PHE A 41 18.37 -3.22 -0.93
CA PHE A 41 17.87 -3.62 0.39
C PHE A 41 19.05 -3.97 1.31
N ASP A 42 19.41 -3.06 2.20
CA ASP A 42 20.37 -3.29 3.29
C ASP A 42 19.64 -3.83 4.51
N TYR A 43 19.95 -5.07 4.89
CA TYR A 43 19.43 -5.73 6.09
C TYR A 43 20.56 -6.06 7.08
N SER A 44 21.72 -5.41 6.95
CA SER A 44 22.86 -5.60 7.85
C SER A 44 22.56 -5.19 9.30
N LYS A 45 21.62 -4.26 9.51
CA LYS A 45 21.15 -3.80 10.83
C LYS A 45 20.02 -4.65 11.40
N GLN A 46 19.74 -5.81 10.81
CA GLN A 46 18.87 -6.83 11.40
C GLN A 46 19.66 -7.72 12.36
N ARG A 47 18.99 -8.20 13.42
CA ARG A 47 19.57 -9.08 14.47
C ARG A 47 19.68 -10.53 13.97
N LEU A 48 20.53 -10.77 12.98
CA LEU A 48 20.69 -12.06 12.31
C LEU A 48 22.14 -12.35 11.90
N THR A 49 22.41 -13.61 11.61
CA THR A 49 23.66 -14.10 11.00
C THR A 49 23.35 -14.94 9.76
N GLU A 50 24.37 -15.35 9.00
CA GLU A 50 24.20 -16.29 7.89
C GLU A 50 23.51 -17.59 8.33
N GLN A 51 23.83 -18.08 9.55
CA GLN A 51 23.16 -19.25 10.12
C GLN A 51 21.66 -18.98 10.37
N THR A 52 21.30 -17.77 10.80
CA THR A 52 19.89 -17.38 10.93
C THR A 52 19.18 -17.49 9.58
N LEU A 53 19.76 -16.93 8.52
CA LEU A 53 19.19 -16.96 7.16
C LEU A 53 19.06 -18.40 6.64
N ALA A 54 20.10 -19.22 6.80
CA ALA A 54 20.06 -20.63 6.41
C ALA A 54 18.91 -21.39 7.08
N ASN A 55 18.69 -21.17 8.39
CA ASN A 55 17.59 -21.78 9.13
C ASN A 55 16.21 -21.25 8.65
N LEU A 56 16.12 -19.96 8.31
CA LEU A 56 14.89 -19.38 7.75
C LEU A 56 14.59 -19.97 6.36
N PHE A 57 15.59 -20.15 5.50
CA PHE A 57 15.37 -20.81 4.21
C PHE A 57 14.98 -22.28 4.35
N GLN A 58 15.47 -22.98 5.38
CA GLN A 58 14.93 -24.31 5.72
C GLN A 58 13.46 -24.26 6.13
N LEU A 59 13.02 -23.23 6.87
CA LEU A 59 11.62 -23.02 7.17
C LEU A 59 10.81 -22.77 5.89
N ALA A 60 11.26 -21.88 5.00
CA ALA A 60 10.61 -21.63 3.71
C ALA A 60 10.47 -22.88 2.86
N LYS A 61 11.50 -23.75 2.86
CA LYS A 61 11.46 -25.06 2.20
C LYS A 61 10.42 -25.99 2.82
N GLN A 62 10.35 -26.07 4.16
CA GLN A 62 9.35 -26.89 4.86
C GLN A 62 7.92 -26.39 4.62
N SER A 63 7.73 -25.07 4.50
CA SER A 63 6.46 -24.44 4.13
C SER A 63 6.12 -24.53 2.64
N LYS A 64 6.97 -25.20 1.84
CA LYS A 64 6.78 -25.41 0.39
C LYS A 64 6.66 -24.10 -0.39
N LEU A 65 7.45 -23.09 -0.03
CA LEU A 65 7.35 -21.75 -0.59
C LEU A 65 7.43 -21.75 -2.14
N GLN A 66 8.37 -22.48 -2.72
CA GLN A 66 8.50 -22.53 -4.19
C GLN A 66 7.26 -23.09 -4.90
N GLU A 67 6.58 -24.08 -4.29
CA GLU A 67 5.34 -24.63 -4.84
C GLU A 67 4.26 -23.55 -4.84
N TRP A 68 4.10 -22.82 -3.72
CA TRP A 68 3.11 -21.74 -3.61
C TRP A 68 3.38 -20.56 -4.54
N ILE A 69 4.65 -20.19 -4.75
CA ILE A 69 5.03 -19.20 -5.78
C ILE A 69 4.56 -19.69 -7.15
N GLY A 70 4.80 -20.96 -7.49
CA GLY A 70 4.30 -21.57 -8.72
C GLY A 70 2.77 -21.48 -8.83
N LYS A 71 2.04 -21.82 -7.77
CA LYS A 71 0.57 -21.71 -7.75
C LYS A 71 0.06 -20.30 -8.02
N LEU A 72 0.70 -19.29 -7.42
CA LEU A 72 0.34 -17.89 -7.61
C LEU A 72 0.48 -17.47 -9.09
N PHE A 73 1.64 -17.76 -9.69
CA PHE A 73 1.95 -17.36 -11.07
C PHE A 73 1.29 -18.26 -12.14
N ASN A 74 0.80 -19.45 -11.77
CA ASN A 74 0.02 -20.30 -12.67
C ASN A 74 -1.49 -19.98 -12.62
N GLY A 75 -1.91 -18.97 -11.84
CA GLY A 75 -3.32 -18.60 -11.72
C GLY A 75 -4.17 -19.67 -11.02
N GLU A 76 -3.58 -20.46 -10.12
CA GLU A 76 -4.33 -21.41 -9.30
C GLU A 76 -5.18 -20.70 -8.24
N LEU A 77 -6.13 -21.42 -7.65
CA LEU A 77 -7.07 -20.91 -6.64
C LEU A 77 -6.41 -20.73 -5.25
N VAL A 78 -5.43 -19.82 -5.19
CA VAL A 78 -4.68 -19.50 -3.96
C VAL A 78 -5.52 -18.73 -2.93
N ASN A 79 -6.60 -18.07 -3.35
CA ASN A 79 -7.62 -17.55 -2.45
C ASN A 79 -8.65 -18.65 -2.16
N CYS A 80 -8.32 -19.52 -1.22
CA CYS A 80 -9.05 -20.76 -0.97
C CYS A 80 -10.44 -20.56 -0.35
N THR A 81 -10.67 -19.51 0.42
CA THR A 81 -11.96 -19.26 1.09
C THR A 81 -13.01 -18.67 0.16
N GLU A 82 -12.58 -17.97 -0.90
CA GLU A 82 -13.48 -17.44 -1.94
C GLU A 82 -13.44 -18.26 -3.24
N GLY A 83 -12.58 -19.27 -3.35
CA GLY A 83 -12.46 -20.12 -4.53
C GLY A 83 -11.98 -19.37 -5.78
N ARG A 84 -11.02 -18.44 -5.61
CA ARG A 84 -10.55 -17.54 -6.68
C ARG A 84 -9.03 -17.60 -6.86
N PRO A 85 -8.51 -17.30 -8.06
CA PRO A 85 -7.09 -16.98 -8.21
C PRO A 85 -6.80 -15.56 -7.71
N ALA A 86 -5.52 -15.27 -7.46
CA ALA A 86 -5.04 -13.93 -7.11
C ALA A 86 -3.94 -13.53 -8.10
N MET A 87 -4.30 -12.75 -9.12
CA MET A 87 -3.44 -12.54 -10.31
C MET A 87 -3.09 -11.07 -10.54
N HIS A 88 -2.90 -10.28 -9.48
CA HIS A 88 -2.53 -8.87 -9.61
C HIS A 88 -1.23 -8.66 -10.41
N TRP A 89 -0.30 -9.63 -10.39
CA TRP A 89 0.88 -9.67 -11.25
C TRP A 89 0.54 -9.69 -12.77
N ALA A 90 -0.61 -10.24 -13.15
CA ALA A 90 -1.04 -10.29 -14.55
C ALA A 90 -1.42 -8.90 -15.09
N LEU A 91 -1.77 -7.95 -14.23
CA LEU A 91 -2.12 -6.57 -14.60
C LEU A 91 -0.93 -5.77 -15.15
N ARG A 92 0.28 -6.24 -14.87
CA ARG A 92 1.54 -5.56 -15.20
C ARG A 92 2.41 -6.33 -16.18
N LEU A 93 1.88 -7.40 -16.76
CA LEU A 93 2.55 -8.12 -17.85
C LEU A 93 2.72 -7.23 -19.09
N PRO A 94 3.85 -7.34 -19.80
CA PRO A 94 4.02 -6.66 -21.08
C PRO A 94 3.05 -7.22 -22.13
N ALA A 95 2.79 -6.46 -23.19
CA ALA A 95 1.74 -6.80 -24.17
C ALA A 95 2.03 -8.11 -24.92
N GLU A 96 3.30 -8.44 -25.07
CA GLU A 96 3.82 -9.65 -25.69
C GLU A 96 3.80 -10.89 -24.79
N ALA A 97 3.48 -10.76 -23.50
CA ALA A 97 3.48 -11.90 -22.58
C ALA A 97 2.27 -12.82 -22.80
N GLU A 98 2.51 -14.12 -22.85
CA GLU A 98 1.44 -15.12 -22.96
C GLU A 98 0.94 -15.52 -21.55
N CYS A 99 -0.28 -15.10 -21.21
CA CYS A 99 -0.95 -15.54 -19.98
C CYS A 99 -2.38 -15.97 -20.28
N ARG A 100 -2.65 -17.28 -20.16
CA ARG A 100 -3.98 -17.86 -20.37
C ARG A 100 -4.45 -18.59 -19.13
N VAL A 101 -5.60 -18.21 -18.61
CA VAL A 101 -6.20 -18.81 -17.41
C VAL A 101 -7.67 -19.12 -17.72
N GLY A 102 -8.09 -20.35 -17.50
CA GLY A 102 -9.45 -20.78 -17.85
C GLY A 102 -9.77 -20.76 -19.35
N GLY A 103 -8.75 -20.74 -20.22
CA GLY A 103 -8.89 -20.65 -21.68
C GLY A 103 -8.96 -19.22 -22.25
N GLU A 104 -9.10 -18.22 -21.38
CA GLU A 104 -9.12 -16.80 -21.75
C GLU A 104 -7.70 -16.23 -21.81
N ASP A 105 -7.48 -15.30 -22.73
CA ASP A 105 -6.24 -14.53 -22.84
C ASP A 105 -6.29 -13.32 -21.89
N VAL A 106 -5.68 -13.48 -20.71
CA VAL A 106 -5.71 -12.47 -19.65
C VAL A 106 -4.89 -11.25 -20.06
N THR A 107 -3.74 -11.44 -20.72
CA THR A 107 -2.91 -10.34 -21.19
C THR A 107 -3.68 -9.46 -22.16
N ALA A 108 -4.33 -10.05 -23.17
CA ALA A 108 -5.11 -9.29 -24.14
C ALA A 108 -6.23 -8.46 -23.50
N GLN A 109 -6.98 -9.04 -22.54
CA GLN A 109 -8.03 -8.32 -21.82
C GLN A 109 -7.47 -7.16 -20.99
N VAL A 110 -6.33 -7.35 -20.33
CA VAL A 110 -5.67 -6.29 -19.55
C VAL A 110 -5.26 -5.14 -20.47
N HIS A 111 -4.60 -5.43 -21.58
CA HIS A 111 -4.14 -4.39 -22.51
C HIS A 111 -5.29 -3.70 -23.26
N GLU A 112 -6.41 -4.37 -23.49
CA GLU A 112 -7.64 -3.75 -23.97
C GLU A 112 -8.13 -2.67 -22.99
N GLN A 113 -8.22 -3.00 -21.69
CA GLN A 113 -8.63 -2.04 -20.66
C GLN A 113 -7.61 -0.90 -20.48
N LEU A 114 -6.31 -1.20 -20.55
CA LEU A 114 -5.28 -0.15 -20.55
C LEU A 114 -5.41 0.77 -21.77
N GLY A 115 -5.75 0.23 -22.94
CA GLY A 115 -6.01 1.03 -24.15
C GLY A 115 -7.27 1.89 -24.04
N GLN A 116 -8.32 1.41 -23.37
CA GLN A 116 -9.51 2.23 -23.08
C GLN A 116 -9.18 3.35 -22.07
N MET A 117 -8.45 3.02 -21.02
CA MET A 117 -7.96 3.98 -20.04
C MET A 117 -7.11 5.07 -20.71
N GLU A 118 -6.23 4.69 -21.64
CA GLU A 118 -5.40 5.61 -22.41
C GLU A 118 -6.22 6.59 -23.26
N ARG A 119 -7.28 6.12 -23.91
CA ARG A 119 -8.19 7.02 -24.66
C ARG A 119 -8.85 8.05 -23.74
N ILE A 120 -9.27 7.64 -22.54
CA ILE A 120 -9.88 8.54 -21.55
C ILE A 120 -8.85 9.56 -21.06
N VAL A 121 -7.66 9.10 -20.65
CA VAL A 121 -6.57 9.96 -20.19
C VAL A 121 -6.19 10.98 -21.26
N ASN A 122 -5.98 10.55 -22.50
CA ASN A 122 -5.64 11.44 -23.62
C ASN A 122 -6.74 12.47 -23.90
N LYS A 123 -8.03 12.08 -23.81
CA LYS A 123 -9.16 13.00 -23.98
C LYS A 123 -9.21 14.06 -22.87
N ILE A 124 -8.88 13.70 -21.63
CA ILE A 124 -8.83 14.66 -20.51
C ILE A 124 -7.60 15.56 -20.62
N HIS A 125 -6.40 14.99 -20.83
CA HIS A 125 -5.13 15.73 -20.92
C HIS A 125 -5.04 16.69 -22.10
N SER A 126 -5.62 16.33 -23.25
CA SER A 126 -5.76 17.21 -24.42
C SER A 126 -6.83 18.30 -24.23
N GLY A 127 -7.49 18.32 -23.06
CA GLY A 127 -8.59 19.22 -22.79
C GLY A 127 -9.70 19.04 -23.82
N GLN A 128 -10.06 17.81 -24.18
CA GLN A 128 -11.23 17.49 -25.03
C GLN A 128 -12.41 16.97 -24.20
N TRP A 129 -12.17 16.50 -22.97
CA TRP A 129 -13.24 16.23 -22.03
C TRP A 129 -13.87 17.54 -21.56
N ARG A 130 -15.20 17.59 -21.61
CA ARG A 130 -16.00 18.80 -21.39
C ARG A 130 -17.10 18.49 -20.40
N GLY A 131 -17.32 19.39 -19.44
CA GLY A 131 -18.54 19.36 -18.63
C GLY A 131 -19.78 19.62 -19.48
N VAL A 132 -20.96 19.41 -18.92
CA VAL A 132 -22.26 19.53 -19.62
C VAL A 132 -22.50 20.94 -20.21
N THR A 133 -21.76 21.94 -19.74
CA THR A 133 -21.84 23.32 -20.23
C THR A 133 -20.79 23.69 -21.27
N GLY A 134 -19.91 22.74 -21.63
CA GLY A 134 -18.83 22.96 -22.60
C GLY A 134 -17.54 23.51 -21.99
N GLU A 135 -17.43 23.62 -20.66
CA GLU A 135 -16.17 23.97 -20.00
C GLU A 135 -15.20 22.78 -20.00
N VAL A 136 -13.90 23.06 -20.12
CA VAL A 136 -12.84 22.04 -20.03
C VAL A 136 -12.79 21.50 -18.62
N VAL A 137 -12.66 20.18 -18.45
CA VAL A 137 -12.45 19.61 -17.12
C VAL A 137 -11.09 20.05 -16.56
N THR A 138 -11.11 20.61 -15.36
CA THR A 138 -9.93 21.09 -14.61
C THR A 138 -9.72 20.31 -13.32
N ASP A 139 -10.75 19.66 -12.82
CA ASP A 139 -10.73 18.98 -11.53
C ASP A 139 -11.32 17.58 -11.67
N VAL A 140 -10.64 16.59 -11.11
CA VAL A 140 -11.08 15.20 -11.08
C VAL A 140 -11.11 14.71 -9.64
N VAL A 141 -12.23 14.16 -9.20
CA VAL A 141 -12.40 13.61 -7.86
C VAL A 141 -12.56 12.09 -7.96
N ASN A 142 -11.59 11.34 -7.43
CA ASN A 142 -11.74 9.91 -7.22
C ASN A 142 -12.58 9.66 -5.97
N ILE A 143 -13.71 8.97 -6.13
CA ILE A 143 -14.57 8.52 -5.05
C ILE A 143 -14.39 7.01 -4.90
N GLY A 144 -13.74 6.58 -3.82
CA GLY A 144 -13.42 5.18 -3.54
C GLY A 144 -12.94 5.03 -2.10
N VAL A 145 -12.93 3.83 -1.54
CA VAL A 145 -12.45 3.60 -0.17
C VAL A 145 -11.51 2.39 -0.12
N GLY A 146 -10.60 2.38 0.86
CA GLY A 146 -9.62 1.31 1.03
C GLY A 146 -8.76 1.15 -0.22
N GLY A 147 -8.78 -0.03 -0.83
CA GLY A 147 -7.92 -0.33 -1.98
C GLY A 147 -8.26 0.45 -3.25
N SER A 148 -9.47 1.02 -3.33
CA SER A 148 -9.90 1.90 -4.43
C SER A 148 -9.48 3.36 -4.24
N ASP A 149 -8.75 3.66 -3.17
CA ASP A 149 -8.31 5.01 -2.80
C ASP A 149 -6.85 5.05 -2.36
N LEU A 150 -6.45 4.25 -1.36
CA LEU A 150 -5.13 4.32 -0.73
C LEU A 150 -3.97 4.15 -1.72
N GLY A 151 -4.05 3.15 -2.61
CA GLY A 151 -3.05 2.94 -3.66
C GLY A 151 -2.99 4.09 -4.66
N PRO A 152 -4.12 4.43 -5.33
CA PRO A 152 -4.19 5.60 -6.23
C PRO A 152 -3.73 6.92 -5.61
N LEU A 153 -4.14 7.23 -4.38
CA LEU A 153 -3.73 8.43 -3.64
C LEU A 153 -2.23 8.43 -3.39
N MET A 154 -1.70 7.33 -2.85
CA MET A 154 -0.29 7.20 -2.51
C MET A 154 0.61 7.38 -3.74
N ILE A 155 0.30 6.70 -4.85
CA ILE A 155 1.12 6.80 -6.06
C ILE A 155 0.97 8.19 -6.72
N SER A 156 -0.24 8.75 -6.78
CA SER A 156 -0.46 10.06 -7.38
C SER A 156 0.26 11.17 -6.60
N ASP A 157 0.25 11.12 -5.27
CA ASP A 157 1.00 12.06 -4.42
C ASP A 157 2.52 11.83 -4.53
N ALA A 158 2.96 10.57 -4.57
CA ALA A 158 4.37 10.22 -4.70
C ALA A 158 4.99 10.69 -6.04
N LEU A 159 4.17 10.72 -7.10
CA LEU A 159 4.56 11.10 -8.45
C LEU A 159 4.11 12.51 -8.82
N CYS A 160 3.84 13.37 -7.83
CA CYS A 160 3.38 14.75 -8.07
C CYS A 160 4.36 15.61 -8.90
N ASP A 161 5.65 15.28 -8.89
CA ASP A 161 6.66 15.95 -9.73
C ASP A 161 6.66 15.45 -11.18
N SER A 162 6.05 14.28 -11.44
CA SER A 162 5.88 13.69 -12.78
C SER A 162 4.58 14.15 -13.47
N VAL A 163 3.93 15.21 -12.96
CA VAL A 163 2.69 15.72 -13.52
C VAL A 163 2.90 16.15 -14.96
N MET A 164 2.15 15.52 -15.87
CA MET A 164 2.21 15.85 -17.29
C MET A 164 1.69 17.27 -17.53
N LEU A 165 2.39 18.02 -18.39
CA LEU A 165 1.89 19.30 -18.89
C LEU A 165 0.68 19.06 -19.78
N THR A 166 -0.51 19.27 -19.23
CA THR A 166 -1.78 19.16 -19.93
C THR A 166 -2.15 20.48 -20.62
N SER A 167 -3.13 20.44 -21.54
CA SER A 167 -3.64 21.64 -22.22
C SER A 167 -4.28 22.65 -21.26
N SER A 168 -4.75 22.16 -20.10
CA SER A 168 -5.22 22.92 -18.95
C SER A 168 -4.81 22.20 -17.67
N ARG A 169 -4.33 22.92 -16.65
CA ARG A 169 -3.94 22.32 -15.36
C ARG A 169 -5.07 21.43 -14.82
N LEU A 170 -4.76 20.16 -14.60
CA LEU A 170 -5.67 19.16 -14.04
C LEU A 170 -5.33 18.94 -12.57
N ASN A 171 -6.29 19.15 -11.67
CA ASN A 171 -6.12 18.87 -10.25
C ASN A 171 -6.83 17.55 -9.89
N MET A 172 -6.09 16.65 -9.25
CA MET A 172 -6.61 15.39 -8.74
C MET A 172 -7.00 15.54 -7.27
N HIS A 173 -8.18 15.04 -6.92
CA HIS A 173 -8.74 15.04 -5.57
C HIS A 173 -9.22 13.63 -5.21
N PHE A 174 -9.28 13.33 -3.91
CA PHE A 174 -9.69 12.02 -3.39
C PHE A 174 -10.74 12.19 -2.29
N ALA A 175 -11.81 11.40 -2.37
CA ALA A 175 -12.89 11.36 -1.40
C ALA A 175 -13.23 9.91 -1.02
N SER A 176 -12.92 9.54 0.22
CA SER A 176 -12.95 8.14 0.67
C SER A 176 -13.66 7.87 1.97
N THR A 177 -13.79 8.87 2.85
CA THR A 177 -14.54 8.71 4.10
C THR A 177 -16.05 8.86 3.87
N MET A 178 -16.85 8.11 4.63
CA MET A 178 -18.31 8.33 4.72
C MET A 178 -18.65 9.63 5.48
N ASP A 179 -17.70 10.21 6.21
CA ASP A 179 -17.85 11.52 6.84
C ASP A 179 -17.93 12.60 5.75
N GLY A 180 -19.14 13.14 5.59
CA GLY A 180 -19.44 14.15 4.58
C GLY A 180 -18.59 15.43 4.70
N SER A 181 -17.86 15.63 5.79
CA SER A 181 -16.94 16.76 5.97
C SER A 181 -15.85 16.81 4.89
N GLN A 182 -15.27 15.68 4.49
CA GLN A 182 -14.23 15.64 3.45
C GLN A 182 -14.79 16.10 2.10
N LEU A 183 -15.88 15.47 1.66
CA LEU A 183 -16.51 15.82 0.39
C LEU A 183 -17.05 17.26 0.40
N SER A 184 -17.66 17.70 1.50
CA SER A 184 -18.16 19.07 1.67
C SER A 184 -17.08 20.13 1.51
N GLN A 185 -15.87 19.89 2.05
CA GLN A 185 -14.73 20.81 1.87
C GLN A 185 -14.31 20.90 0.40
N LEU A 186 -14.22 19.76 -0.30
CA LEU A 186 -13.91 19.74 -1.73
C LEU A 186 -14.96 20.51 -2.54
N LEU A 187 -16.24 20.13 -2.41
CA LEU A 187 -17.35 20.68 -3.20
C LEU A 187 -17.55 22.20 -3.02
N ARG A 188 -17.06 22.81 -1.95
CA ARG A 188 -17.07 24.28 -1.76
C ARG A 188 -16.04 25.02 -2.62
N THR A 189 -14.99 24.33 -3.05
CA THR A 189 -13.88 24.91 -3.82
C THR A 189 -13.94 24.56 -5.31
N LEU A 190 -14.62 23.47 -5.64
CA LEU A 190 -14.72 22.95 -7.01
C LEU A 190 -15.73 23.72 -7.86
N ASN A 191 -15.44 23.85 -9.16
CA ASN A 191 -16.38 24.38 -10.14
C ASN A 191 -17.24 23.22 -10.73
N PRO A 192 -18.56 23.18 -10.50
CA PRO A 192 -19.42 22.10 -11.02
C PRO A 192 -19.42 22.02 -12.55
N HIS A 193 -19.10 23.10 -13.25
CA HIS A 193 -19.05 23.12 -14.71
C HIS A 193 -17.82 22.41 -15.29
N SER A 194 -16.74 22.26 -14.51
CA SER A 194 -15.45 21.70 -14.93
C SER A 194 -14.95 20.53 -14.06
N THR A 195 -15.80 19.96 -13.20
CA THR A 195 -15.42 18.85 -12.30
C THR A 195 -15.88 17.50 -12.83
N LEU A 196 -15.00 16.51 -12.89
CA LEU A 196 -15.28 15.13 -13.25
C LEU A 196 -15.14 14.21 -12.04
N PHE A 197 -16.05 13.26 -11.87
CA PHE A 197 -16.01 12.28 -10.79
C PHE A 197 -15.71 10.88 -11.32
N ILE A 198 -14.81 10.17 -10.65
CA ILE A 198 -14.52 8.75 -10.93
C ILE A 198 -15.09 7.94 -9.76
N ILE A 199 -16.04 7.05 -10.03
CA ILE A 199 -16.59 6.14 -9.02
C ILE A 199 -15.80 4.82 -9.07
N SER A 200 -14.93 4.63 -8.07
CA SER A 200 -14.04 3.48 -7.95
C SER A 200 -14.54 2.51 -6.90
N SER A 201 -15.19 1.41 -7.33
CA SER A 201 -15.70 0.37 -6.43
C SER A 201 -15.79 -0.98 -7.14
N LYS A 202 -15.06 -1.99 -6.63
CA LYS A 202 -15.06 -3.33 -7.21
C LYS A 202 -16.46 -3.93 -7.31
N SER A 203 -17.23 -3.94 -6.22
CA SER A 203 -18.58 -4.51 -6.21
C SER A 203 -19.66 -3.57 -6.73
N PHE A 204 -19.35 -2.26 -6.80
CA PHE A 204 -20.28 -1.16 -7.04
C PHE A 204 -21.49 -1.18 -6.09
N THR A 205 -21.26 -1.59 -4.84
CA THR A 205 -22.27 -1.62 -3.76
C THR A 205 -21.76 -1.06 -2.44
N THR A 206 -20.52 -0.58 -2.40
CA THR A 206 -19.95 0.01 -1.19
C THR A 206 -20.76 1.23 -0.80
N ILE A 207 -21.41 1.17 0.37
CA ILE A 207 -22.34 2.20 0.83
C ILE A 207 -21.63 3.56 0.92
N ASP A 208 -20.44 3.59 1.48
CA ASP A 208 -19.58 4.77 1.62
C ASP A 208 -19.34 5.47 0.26
N THR A 209 -18.91 4.68 -0.73
CA THR A 209 -18.59 5.16 -2.08
C THR A 209 -19.82 5.67 -2.80
N LEU A 210 -20.93 4.91 -2.77
CA LEU A 210 -22.16 5.29 -3.46
C LEU A 210 -22.84 6.50 -2.80
N SER A 211 -22.80 6.61 -1.46
CA SER A 211 -23.29 7.78 -0.75
C SER A 211 -22.55 9.07 -1.14
N ASN A 212 -21.22 8.99 -1.26
CA ASN A 212 -20.42 10.10 -1.76
C ASN A 212 -20.71 10.41 -3.24
N ALA A 213 -20.86 9.39 -4.08
CA ALA A 213 -21.20 9.58 -5.49
C ALA A 213 -22.59 10.22 -5.67
N ASP A 214 -23.58 9.79 -4.90
CA ASP A 214 -24.93 10.36 -4.92
C ASP A 214 -24.93 11.80 -4.40
N THR A 215 -24.12 12.11 -3.38
CA THR A 215 -23.92 13.49 -2.90
C THR A 215 -23.31 14.38 -3.99
N ALA A 216 -22.27 13.91 -4.69
CA ALA A 216 -21.66 14.63 -5.81
C ALA A 216 -22.65 14.82 -6.97
N ARG A 217 -23.46 13.81 -7.28
CA ARG A 217 -24.53 13.87 -8.28
C ARG A 217 -25.57 14.93 -7.92
N HIS A 218 -26.07 14.93 -6.69
CA HIS A 218 -27.03 15.93 -6.23
C HIS A 218 -26.43 17.34 -6.27
N TRP A 219 -25.17 17.51 -5.86
CA TRP A 219 -24.46 18.79 -5.96
C TRP A 219 -24.41 19.34 -7.39
N LEU A 220 -24.05 18.50 -8.37
CA LEU A 220 -24.09 18.87 -9.79
C LEU A 220 -25.51 19.23 -10.25
N GLN A 221 -26.50 18.42 -9.89
CA GLN A 221 -27.91 18.64 -10.29
C GLN A 221 -28.51 19.91 -9.69
N HIS A 222 -28.19 20.22 -8.42
CA HIS A 222 -28.65 21.44 -7.77
C HIS A 222 -28.05 22.70 -8.41
N THR A 223 -26.81 22.61 -8.90
CA THR A 223 -26.10 23.77 -9.46
C THR A 223 -26.32 23.95 -10.97
N LEU A 224 -26.31 22.85 -11.73
CA LEU A 224 -26.40 22.85 -13.19
C LEU A 224 -27.83 22.63 -13.70
N GLY A 225 -28.75 22.24 -12.81
CA GLY A 225 -30.10 21.79 -13.14
C GLY A 225 -30.14 20.38 -13.75
N SER A 226 -31.33 19.93 -14.14
CA SER A 226 -31.56 18.63 -14.79
C SER A 226 -31.19 18.63 -16.28
N LYS A 227 -30.07 19.25 -16.64
CA LYS A 227 -29.60 19.26 -18.05
C LYS A 227 -29.36 17.82 -18.53
N PRO A 228 -29.88 17.43 -19.70
CA PRO A 228 -29.54 16.15 -20.29
C PRO A 228 -28.02 16.01 -20.43
N GLY A 229 -27.46 14.85 -20.07
CA GLY A 229 -26.03 14.57 -20.21
C GLY A 229 -25.16 14.92 -19.01
N VAL A 230 -25.68 15.44 -17.89
CA VAL A 230 -24.87 15.69 -16.67
C VAL A 230 -24.09 14.44 -16.26
N LEU A 231 -24.76 13.28 -16.17
CA LEU A 231 -24.08 12.03 -15.78
C LEU A 231 -23.01 11.61 -16.79
N HIS A 232 -23.32 11.72 -18.09
CA HIS A 232 -22.40 11.38 -19.16
C HIS A 232 -21.14 12.27 -19.14
N CYS A 233 -21.27 13.58 -18.93
CA CYS A 233 -20.14 14.50 -18.97
C CYS A 233 -19.31 14.52 -17.67
N HIS A 234 -19.89 14.17 -16.52
CA HIS A 234 -19.28 14.39 -15.21
C HIS A 234 -19.01 13.11 -14.41
N PHE A 235 -19.31 11.92 -14.93
CA PHE A 235 -19.02 10.67 -14.24
C PHE A 235 -18.37 9.59 -15.13
N LEU A 236 -17.38 8.93 -14.55
CA LEU A 236 -16.72 7.71 -15.01
C LEU A 236 -16.89 6.63 -13.93
N GLY A 237 -16.88 5.35 -14.32
CA GLY A 237 -16.98 4.22 -13.41
C GLY A 237 -15.84 3.24 -13.57
N VAL A 238 -15.31 2.73 -12.46
CA VAL A 238 -14.31 1.64 -12.44
C VAL A 238 -14.80 0.52 -11.54
N SER A 239 -15.11 -0.65 -12.13
CA SER A 239 -15.74 -1.76 -11.39
C SER A 239 -15.66 -3.11 -12.09
N SER A 240 -15.85 -4.22 -11.36
CA SER A 240 -16.16 -5.52 -11.99
C SER A 240 -17.67 -5.68 -12.28
N ALA A 241 -18.52 -4.82 -11.72
CA ALA A 241 -19.98 -4.89 -11.83
C ALA A 241 -20.56 -3.92 -12.88
N ALA A 242 -20.29 -4.16 -14.17
CA ALA A 242 -20.74 -3.30 -15.28
C ALA A 242 -22.27 -3.04 -15.30
N ALA A 243 -23.08 -4.04 -14.96
CA ALA A 243 -24.53 -3.88 -14.88
C ALA A 243 -24.94 -2.80 -13.86
N LYS A 244 -24.28 -2.76 -12.70
CA LYS A 244 -24.57 -1.77 -11.64
C LYS A 244 -24.09 -0.37 -11.99
N MET A 245 -22.95 -0.26 -12.70
CA MET A 245 -22.50 1.03 -13.24
C MET A 245 -23.55 1.60 -14.21
N THR A 246 -24.08 0.75 -15.08
CA THR A 246 -25.13 1.12 -16.04
C THR A 246 -26.43 1.51 -15.34
N GLU A 247 -26.86 0.73 -14.35
CA GLU A 247 -28.04 1.01 -13.52
C GLU A 247 -27.93 2.36 -12.80
N TRP A 248 -26.76 2.69 -12.26
CA TRP A 248 -26.51 3.97 -11.60
C TRP A 248 -26.53 5.15 -12.58
N GLY A 249 -26.16 4.91 -13.85
CA GLY A 249 -26.25 5.86 -14.96
C GLY A 249 -24.92 6.19 -15.65
N ILE A 250 -23.86 5.40 -15.44
CA ILE A 250 -22.59 5.54 -16.14
C ILE A 250 -22.71 4.97 -17.56
N SER A 251 -22.39 5.77 -18.58
CA SER A 251 -22.39 5.33 -19.99
C SER A 251 -21.36 4.23 -20.22
N GLU A 252 -21.65 3.24 -21.06
CA GLU A 252 -20.76 2.08 -21.29
C GLU A 252 -19.34 2.46 -21.72
N GLU A 253 -19.18 3.50 -22.56
CA GLU A 253 -17.86 4.00 -22.99
C GLU A 253 -17.04 4.64 -21.85
N HIS A 254 -17.71 5.00 -20.75
CA HIS A 254 -17.15 5.61 -19.54
C HIS A 254 -16.96 4.59 -18.40
N GLN A 255 -17.20 3.31 -18.69
CA GLN A 255 -16.98 2.20 -17.76
C GLN A 255 -15.64 1.54 -18.06
N LEU A 256 -14.73 1.58 -17.10
CA LEU A 256 -13.52 0.76 -17.09
C LEU A 256 -13.75 -0.47 -16.21
N ARG A 257 -13.35 -1.63 -16.72
CA ARG A 257 -13.58 -2.92 -16.06
C ARG A 257 -12.35 -3.36 -15.29
N ILE A 258 -12.61 -4.04 -14.18
CA ILE A 258 -11.63 -4.81 -13.42
C ILE A 258 -12.15 -6.24 -13.20
N TRP A 259 -11.28 -7.16 -12.82
CA TRP A 259 -11.62 -8.57 -12.66
C TRP A 259 -11.76 -8.98 -11.18
N ASP A 260 -12.50 -10.05 -10.93
CA ASP A 260 -12.74 -10.55 -9.58
C ASP A 260 -11.50 -11.13 -8.89
N TRP A 261 -10.49 -11.55 -9.66
CA TRP A 261 -9.20 -12.02 -9.16
C TRP A 261 -8.26 -10.87 -8.73
N VAL A 262 -8.66 -9.61 -8.94
CA VAL A 262 -7.94 -8.43 -8.44
C VAL A 262 -8.44 -8.12 -7.02
N GLY A 263 -7.62 -8.39 -6.01
CA GLY A 263 -7.90 -7.97 -4.63
C GLY A 263 -7.86 -6.45 -4.50
N GLY A 264 -8.73 -5.85 -3.67
CA GLY A 264 -8.83 -4.39 -3.56
C GLY A 264 -7.49 -3.71 -3.22
N ARG A 265 -6.79 -4.22 -2.20
CA ARG A 265 -5.45 -3.74 -1.79
C ARG A 265 -4.31 -4.04 -2.76
N TYR A 266 -4.58 -4.78 -3.84
CA TYR A 266 -3.68 -5.11 -4.95
C TYR A 266 -4.17 -4.52 -6.30
N SER A 267 -5.09 -3.54 -6.27
CA SER A 267 -5.84 -3.13 -7.47
C SER A 267 -5.27 -1.93 -8.22
N LEU A 268 -4.32 -1.19 -7.66
CA LEU A 268 -3.79 0.04 -8.24
C LEU A 268 -3.18 -0.12 -9.64
N TRP A 269 -2.78 -1.34 -10.00
CA TRP A 269 -2.24 -1.71 -11.32
C TRP A 269 -3.30 -1.81 -12.42
N SER A 270 -4.57 -1.93 -12.03
CA SER A 270 -5.72 -2.04 -12.95
C SER A 270 -6.26 -0.65 -13.34
N ALA A 271 -7.47 -0.61 -13.91
CA ALA A 271 -8.18 0.65 -14.15
C ALA A 271 -8.45 1.47 -12.87
N ILE A 272 -8.34 0.88 -11.67
CA ILE A 272 -8.34 1.64 -10.40
C ILE A 272 -7.19 2.64 -10.36
N GLY A 273 -6.11 2.39 -11.11
CA GLY A 273 -4.99 3.31 -11.32
C GLY A 273 -5.28 4.48 -12.27
N LEU A 274 -6.52 4.68 -12.76
CA LEU A 274 -6.87 5.84 -13.60
C LEU A 274 -6.44 7.19 -12.99
N PRO A 275 -6.63 7.47 -11.68
CA PRO A 275 -6.10 8.70 -11.05
C PRO A 275 -4.58 8.85 -11.19
N ILE A 276 -3.84 7.73 -11.15
CA ILE A 276 -2.39 7.71 -11.32
C ILE A 276 -2.04 8.07 -12.76
N ALA A 277 -2.71 7.46 -13.74
CA ALA A 277 -2.48 7.75 -15.15
C ALA A 277 -2.88 9.19 -15.53
N LEU A 278 -3.90 9.76 -14.88
CA LEU A 278 -4.24 11.17 -15.02
C LEU A 278 -3.20 12.11 -14.39
N THR A 279 -2.46 11.65 -13.39
CA THR A 279 -1.37 12.44 -12.76
C THR A 279 -0.09 12.32 -13.59
N ALA A 280 0.43 11.11 -13.78
CA ALA A 280 1.75 10.85 -14.37
C ALA A 280 1.72 10.61 -15.90
N GLY A 281 0.54 10.65 -16.53
CA GLY A 281 0.35 10.21 -17.91
C GLY A 281 0.34 8.68 -18.06
N MET A 282 -0.16 8.20 -19.21
CA MET A 282 -0.16 6.77 -19.51
C MET A 282 1.26 6.20 -19.61
N ASP A 283 2.22 6.96 -20.14
CA ASP A 283 3.63 6.51 -20.19
C ASP A 283 4.21 6.36 -18.78
N GLY A 284 3.91 7.29 -17.87
CA GLY A 284 4.27 7.18 -16.46
C GLY A 284 3.63 5.94 -15.82
N PHE A 285 2.35 5.70 -16.07
CA PHE A 285 1.64 4.52 -15.58
C PHE A 285 2.23 3.21 -16.15
N ARG A 286 2.58 3.16 -17.43
CA ARG A 286 3.23 1.99 -18.05
C ARG A 286 4.63 1.74 -17.47
N ARG A 287 5.40 2.79 -17.15
CA ARG A 287 6.68 2.65 -16.43
C ARG A 287 6.48 2.10 -15.01
N LEU A 288 5.42 2.54 -14.31
CA LEU A 288 5.04 1.98 -13.02
C LEU A 288 4.74 0.47 -13.11
N LEU A 289 3.94 0.05 -14.10
CA LEU A 289 3.68 -1.37 -14.37
C LEU A 289 4.98 -2.14 -14.68
N ALA A 290 5.86 -1.58 -15.53
CA ALA A 290 7.11 -2.23 -15.91
C ALA A 290 8.05 -2.45 -14.72
N GLY A 291 8.14 -1.48 -13.79
CA GLY A 291 8.95 -1.63 -12.57
C GLY A 291 8.39 -2.69 -11.63
N ALA A 292 7.07 -2.78 -11.53
CA ALA A 292 6.41 -3.81 -10.76
C ALA A 292 6.59 -5.21 -11.39
N HIS A 293 6.56 -5.30 -12.73
CA HIS A 293 6.83 -6.54 -13.46
C HIS A 293 8.28 -7.01 -13.31
N LEU A 294 9.25 -6.11 -13.28
CA LEU A 294 10.64 -6.46 -12.95
C LEU A 294 10.70 -7.23 -11.62
N MET A 295 9.99 -6.73 -10.60
CA MET A 295 9.98 -7.36 -9.28
C MET A 295 9.19 -8.67 -9.27
N ASP A 296 8.16 -8.85 -10.11
CA ASP A 296 7.50 -10.15 -10.30
C ASP A 296 8.47 -11.21 -10.81
N GLU A 297 9.21 -10.88 -11.87
CA GLU A 297 10.16 -11.81 -12.48
C GLU A 297 11.31 -12.12 -11.52
N HIS A 298 11.79 -11.11 -10.77
CA HIS A 298 12.76 -11.31 -9.69
C HIS A 298 12.22 -12.26 -8.63
N PHE A 299 11.02 -11.99 -8.10
CA PHE A 299 10.40 -12.82 -7.07
C PHE A 299 10.21 -14.27 -7.52
N LYS A 300 9.80 -14.46 -8.77
CA LYS A 300 9.53 -15.78 -9.36
C LYS A 300 10.79 -16.60 -9.59
N SER A 301 11.89 -15.97 -9.99
CA SER A 301 13.06 -16.66 -10.55
C SER A 301 14.33 -16.61 -9.70
N ALA A 302 14.53 -15.57 -8.89
CA ALA A 302 15.78 -15.39 -8.15
C ALA A 302 15.94 -16.42 -7.02
N PRO A 303 17.17 -16.95 -6.78
CA PRO A 303 17.49 -17.74 -5.60
C PRO A 303 17.13 -16.98 -4.32
N TRP A 304 16.62 -17.68 -3.30
CA TRP A 304 16.09 -17.07 -2.08
C TRP A 304 17.12 -16.19 -1.34
N GLU A 305 18.40 -16.54 -1.43
CA GLU A 305 19.53 -15.78 -0.88
C GLU A 305 19.69 -14.38 -1.50
N SER A 306 19.14 -14.17 -2.70
CA SER A 306 19.16 -12.92 -3.46
C SER A 306 17.77 -12.40 -3.83
N ASN A 307 16.71 -12.98 -3.26
CA ASN A 307 15.34 -12.66 -3.60
C ASN A 307 14.78 -11.66 -2.58
N LEU A 308 14.64 -10.39 -2.99
CA LEU A 308 14.32 -9.26 -2.11
C LEU A 308 13.05 -9.51 -1.29
N PRO A 309 11.90 -9.87 -1.92
CA PRO A 309 10.68 -10.18 -1.17
C PRO A 309 10.83 -11.35 -0.19
N VAL A 310 11.54 -12.42 -0.57
CA VAL A 310 11.75 -13.59 0.30
C VAL A 310 12.61 -13.21 1.51
N LEU A 311 13.74 -12.52 1.29
CA LEU A 311 14.58 -12.01 2.37
C LEU A 311 13.78 -11.14 3.34
N MET A 312 13.06 -10.15 2.81
CA MET A 312 12.27 -9.21 3.61
C MET A 312 11.17 -9.93 4.41
N ALA A 313 10.49 -10.89 3.80
CA ALA A 313 9.47 -11.69 4.47
C ALA A 313 10.04 -12.58 5.57
N MET A 314 11.14 -13.29 5.30
CA MET A 314 11.77 -14.20 6.27
C MET A 314 12.39 -13.46 7.45
N ILE A 315 12.94 -12.26 7.22
CA ILE A 315 13.39 -11.35 8.28
C ILE A 315 12.19 -10.90 9.13
N GLY A 316 11.05 -10.58 8.50
CA GLY A 316 9.82 -10.28 9.22
C GLY A 316 9.35 -11.44 10.10
N VAL A 317 9.35 -12.67 9.57
CA VAL A 317 9.03 -13.89 10.34
C VAL A 317 10.00 -14.09 11.50
N TRP A 318 11.30 -13.85 11.30
CA TRP A 318 12.28 -13.90 12.37
C TRP A 318 11.97 -12.89 13.49
N ASN A 319 11.73 -11.64 13.12
CA ASN A 319 11.44 -10.58 14.08
C ASN A 319 10.15 -10.87 14.84
N THR A 320 9.06 -11.20 14.15
CA THR A 320 7.74 -11.43 14.76
C THR A 320 7.68 -12.73 15.55
N ASN A 321 8.02 -13.85 14.93
CA ASN A 321 7.74 -15.17 15.51
C ASN A 321 8.86 -15.69 16.42
N ILE A 322 10.10 -15.22 16.23
CA ILE A 322 11.25 -15.72 16.97
C ILE A 322 11.76 -14.68 17.99
N LEU A 323 11.88 -13.42 17.58
CA LEU A 323 12.28 -12.34 18.49
C LEU A 323 11.11 -11.70 19.25
N GLY A 324 9.85 -12.00 18.88
CA GLY A 324 8.66 -11.46 19.55
C GLY A 324 8.40 -9.98 19.27
N ILE A 325 8.94 -9.44 18.17
CA ILE A 325 8.79 -8.03 17.77
C ILE A 325 7.54 -7.90 16.89
N ASN A 326 6.44 -7.47 17.50
CA ASN A 326 5.11 -7.43 16.89
C ASN A 326 4.71 -6.04 16.37
N ALA A 327 5.66 -5.12 16.21
CA ALA A 327 5.45 -3.79 15.67
C ALA A 327 6.53 -3.46 14.62
N GLN A 328 6.09 -2.93 13.47
CA GLN A 328 6.96 -2.51 12.37
C GLN A 328 6.66 -1.05 11.99
N ALA A 329 7.70 -0.21 12.01
CA ALA A 329 7.61 1.18 11.57
C ALA A 329 8.09 1.33 10.11
N ILE A 330 7.30 2.01 9.27
CA ILE A 330 7.67 2.38 7.90
C ILE A 330 8.06 3.85 7.88
N LEU A 331 9.32 4.14 7.58
CA LEU A 331 9.94 5.45 7.78
C LEU A 331 10.51 5.99 6.45
N PRO A 332 9.67 6.51 5.55
CA PRO A 332 10.14 7.13 4.33
C PRO A 332 10.83 8.47 4.61
N TYR A 333 12.03 8.68 4.08
CA TYR A 333 12.77 9.94 4.08
C TYR A 333 12.61 10.65 2.73
N ASP A 334 11.36 10.77 2.28
CA ASP A 334 10.92 11.62 1.18
C ASP A 334 9.47 12.03 1.45
N GLY A 335 9.19 13.35 1.48
CA GLY A 335 7.85 13.88 1.76
C GLY A 335 6.77 13.42 0.78
N ARG A 336 7.16 13.03 -0.44
CA ARG A 336 6.24 12.49 -1.46
C ARG A 336 5.71 11.11 -1.08
N LEU A 337 6.40 10.38 -0.21
CA LEU A 337 6.01 9.04 0.24
C LEU A 337 5.17 9.06 1.53
N LYS A 338 4.59 10.20 1.92
CA LYS A 338 3.82 10.34 3.17
C LYS A 338 2.64 9.38 3.31
N HIS A 339 2.07 8.94 2.20
CA HIS A 339 0.94 8.00 2.18
C HIS A 339 1.38 6.53 2.09
N LEU A 340 2.68 6.25 1.94
CA LEU A 340 3.19 4.88 1.85
C LEU A 340 2.89 4.06 3.12
N PRO A 341 3.08 4.57 4.36
CA PRO A 341 2.71 3.81 5.57
C PRO A 341 1.25 3.39 5.58
N LEU A 342 0.32 4.31 5.28
CA LEU A 342 -1.13 4.03 5.26
C LEU A 342 -1.52 2.99 4.18
N TYR A 343 -0.87 3.05 3.02
CA TYR A 343 -1.07 2.02 1.99
C TYR A 343 -0.58 0.65 2.47
N LEU A 344 0.60 0.58 3.11
CA LEU A 344 1.17 -0.67 3.62
C LEU A 344 0.40 -1.21 4.82
N GLU A 345 -0.20 -0.37 5.65
CA GLU A 345 -1.14 -0.80 6.70
C GLU A 345 -2.26 -1.65 6.11
N GLN A 346 -2.93 -1.17 5.06
CA GLN A 346 -3.96 -1.98 4.40
C GLN A 346 -3.36 -3.22 3.74
N LEU A 347 -2.27 -3.06 2.97
CA LEU A 347 -1.69 -4.17 2.22
C LEU A 347 -1.29 -5.32 3.14
N GLU A 348 -0.59 -5.05 4.24
CA GLU A 348 -0.08 -6.08 5.14
C GLU A 348 -1.13 -6.52 6.17
N MET A 349 -1.77 -5.59 6.88
CA MET A 349 -2.64 -5.94 8.02
C MET A 349 -3.96 -6.56 7.56
N GLU A 350 -4.56 -6.07 6.48
CA GLU A 350 -5.79 -6.68 5.94
C GLU A 350 -5.49 -8.04 5.26
N SER A 351 -4.30 -8.21 4.68
CA SER A 351 -3.89 -9.50 4.10
C SER A 351 -3.56 -10.53 5.16
N ASN A 352 -2.64 -10.21 6.07
CA ASN A 352 -2.02 -11.17 6.96
C ASN A 352 -2.48 -11.09 8.42
N GLY A 353 -3.35 -10.15 8.78
CA GLY A 353 -4.00 -10.06 10.10
C GLY A 353 -5.06 -11.14 10.29
N LYS A 354 -4.64 -12.42 10.26
CA LYS A 354 -5.52 -13.59 10.23
C LYS A 354 -5.30 -14.47 11.47
N SER A 355 -6.36 -15.17 11.84
CA SER A 355 -6.39 -16.09 13.00
C SER A 355 -6.65 -17.55 12.61
N VAL A 356 -6.87 -17.84 11.33
CA VAL A 356 -7.23 -19.17 10.81
C VAL A 356 -6.33 -19.52 9.63
N THR A 357 -5.79 -20.75 9.62
CA THR A 357 -4.99 -21.29 8.52
C THR A 357 -5.86 -21.66 7.32
N ARG A 358 -5.24 -21.90 6.16
CA ARG A 358 -5.92 -22.36 4.94
C ARG A 358 -6.64 -23.71 5.13
N GLU A 359 -6.22 -24.51 6.11
CA GLU A 359 -6.85 -25.78 6.49
C GLU A 359 -8.01 -25.62 7.49
N GLY A 360 -8.37 -24.38 7.87
CA GLY A 360 -9.49 -24.10 8.77
C GLY A 360 -9.17 -24.32 10.26
N LYS A 361 -7.89 -24.32 10.65
CA LYS A 361 -7.45 -24.42 12.05
C LYS A 361 -7.04 -23.07 12.60
N LEU A 362 -7.13 -22.88 13.91
CA LEU A 362 -6.59 -21.67 14.54
C LEU A 362 -5.06 -21.62 14.38
N VAL A 363 -4.52 -20.43 14.11
CA VAL A 363 -3.07 -20.20 14.10
C VAL A 363 -2.50 -20.28 15.52
N GLU A 364 -1.33 -20.91 15.68
CA GLU A 364 -0.66 -21.09 16.98
C GLU A 364 0.45 -20.06 17.25
N HIS A 365 0.68 -19.13 16.32
CA HIS A 365 1.72 -18.11 16.39
C HIS A 365 1.20 -16.76 15.89
N HIS A 366 1.92 -15.68 16.22
CA HIS A 366 1.63 -14.34 15.71
C HIS A 366 1.70 -14.30 14.17
N THR A 367 0.81 -13.54 13.55
CA THR A 367 0.77 -13.32 12.10
C THR A 367 1.28 -11.91 11.77
N CYS A 368 0.50 -11.04 11.12
CA CYS A 368 0.95 -9.70 10.76
C CYS A 368 1.31 -8.86 12.01
N PRO A 369 2.47 -8.18 12.05
CA PRO A 369 2.75 -7.17 13.06
C PRO A 369 1.87 -5.92 12.83
N ILE A 370 1.82 -5.05 13.82
CA ILE A 370 1.19 -3.73 13.67
C ILE A 370 2.11 -2.87 12.80
N ILE A 371 1.60 -2.44 11.64
CA ILE A 371 2.27 -1.51 10.74
C ILE A 371 1.85 -0.09 11.11
N TRP A 372 2.81 0.83 11.10
CA TRP A 372 2.58 2.25 11.33
C TRP A 372 3.77 3.06 10.83
N GLY A 373 3.65 4.38 10.75
CA GLY A 373 4.79 5.22 10.38
C GLY A 373 4.42 6.62 9.92
N ASP A 374 5.45 7.41 9.65
CA ASP A 374 5.33 8.76 9.09
C ASP A 374 6.67 9.13 8.42
N VAL A 375 6.69 10.21 7.66
CA VAL A 375 7.87 10.71 6.96
C VAL A 375 8.96 11.13 7.95
N GLY A 376 10.20 10.70 7.72
CA GLY A 376 11.39 11.27 8.34
C GLY A 376 11.71 12.61 7.66
N PRO A 377 11.76 13.75 8.38
CA PRO A 377 12.06 13.86 9.81
C PRO A 377 10.87 14.09 10.76
N ASN A 378 9.63 14.26 10.28
CA ASN A 378 8.46 14.51 11.16
C ASN A 378 8.32 13.44 12.25
N ALA A 379 8.50 12.17 11.87
CA ALA A 379 8.53 11.02 12.79
C ALA A 379 9.56 11.17 13.92
N GLN A 380 10.71 11.80 13.66
CA GLN A 380 11.75 12.05 14.65
C GLN A 380 11.27 12.94 15.79
N HIS A 381 10.40 13.90 15.47
CA HIS A 381 9.82 14.85 16.42
C HIS A 381 8.49 14.37 17.03
N ALA A 382 8.05 13.15 16.71
CA ALA A 382 6.80 12.59 17.21
C ALA A 382 7.05 11.38 18.13
N PHE A 383 7.63 10.30 17.60
CA PHE A 383 7.65 9.01 18.28
C PHE A 383 9.02 8.31 18.31
N TYR A 384 10.07 8.90 17.74
CA TYR A 384 11.43 8.32 17.81
C TYR A 384 11.96 8.19 19.24
N GLN A 385 11.44 8.98 20.20
CA GLN A 385 11.70 8.77 21.62
C GLN A 385 11.37 7.33 22.06
N LEU A 386 10.22 6.80 21.61
CA LEU A 386 9.82 5.42 21.89
C LEU A 386 10.76 4.44 21.18
N LEU A 387 11.11 4.70 19.91
CA LEU A 387 12.00 3.82 19.15
C LEU A 387 13.39 3.70 19.79
N HIS A 388 13.94 4.80 20.32
CA HIS A 388 15.29 4.83 20.89
C HIS A 388 15.38 4.38 22.35
N GLN A 389 14.44 4.83 23.19
CA GLN A 389 14.54 4.68 24.65
C GLN A 389 13.30 4.03 25.29
N GLY A 390 12.28 3.71 24.49
CA GLY A 390 11.12 2.96 24.95
C GLY A 390 11.45 1.53 25.35
N THR A 391 10.48 0.85 25.95
CA THR A 391 10.59 -0.55 26.37
C THR A 391 10.13 -1.54 25.31
N GLU A 392 9.36 -1.07 24.33
CA GLU A 392 8.87 -1.89 23.22
C GLU A 392 9.93 -2.01 22.13
N ALA A 393 10.14 -3.24 21.65
CA ALA A 393 10.96 -3.47 20.48
C ALA A 393 10.14 -3.17 19.22
N VAL A 394 10.73 -2.45 18.27
CA VAL A 394 10.09 -2.10 17.00
C VAL A 394 11.10 -2.32 15.89
N THR A 395 10.73 -3.11 14.87
CA THR A 395 11.54 -3.21 13.65
C THR A 395 11.23 -2.05 12.72
N CYS A 396 12.21 -1.49 12.04
CA CYS A 396 12.01 -0.31 11.19
C CYS A 396 12.46 -0.56 9.75
N ASP A 397 11.67 -0.10 8.78
CA ASP A 397 12.10 0.04 7.39
C ASP A 397 12.34 1.53 7.09
N PHE A 398 13.61 1.90 6.90
CA PHE A 398 13.99 3.21 6.40
C PHE A 398 13.95 3.19 4.88
N ILE A 399 13.22 4.12 4.25
CA ILE A 399 13.07 4.14 2.79
C ILE A 399 13.53 5.50 2.27
N MET A 400 14.49 5.55 1.36
CA MET A 400 15.00 6.83 0.84
C MET A 400 15.41 6.74 -0.63
N PRO A 401 15.14 7.76 -1.46
CA PRO A 401 15.78 7.89 -2.77
C PRO A 401 17.19 8.47 -2.61
N ALA A 402 18.19 7.86 -3.25
CA ALA A 402 19.57 8.33 -3.24
C ALA A 402 19.69 9.68 -3.94
N ARG A 403 19.02 9.83 -5.08
CA ARG A 403 19.08 10.99 -5.97
C ARG A 403 17.75 11.74 -6.03
N ARG A 404 17.84 13.07 -6.13
CA ARG A 404 16.72 14.00 -6.34
C ARG A 404 17.24 15.31 -6.94
N TYR A 405 16.37 16.06 -7.61
CA TYR A 405 16.60 17.44 -8.05
C TYR A 405 17.64 17.60 -9.19
N HIS A 406 17.76 16.61 -10.08
CA HIS A 406 18.71 16.67 -11.20
C HIS A 406 18.19 17.40 -12.46
N GLU A 407 16.88 17.59 -12.58
CA GLU A 407 16.25 17.97 -13.87
C GLU A 407 15.73 19.42 -13.94
N THR A 408 15.49 20.10 -12.82
CA THR A 408 14.90 21.44 -12.79
C THR A 408 15.93 22.53 -12.50
N ARG A 409 15.75 23.71 -13.14
CA ARG A 409 16.52 24.93 -12.90
C ARG A 409 15.66 25.94 -12.14
N ASP A 410 15.29 25.61 -10.90
CA ASP A 410 14.65 26.58 -10.01
C ASP A 410 15.70 27.47 -9.33
N GLU A 411 15.32 28.70 -8.98
CA GLU A 411 16.20 29.66 -8.31
C GLU A 411 16.67 29.19 -6.92
N VAL A 412 15.95 28.23 -6.30
CA VAL A 412 16.24 27.66 -4.95
C VAL A 412 16.80 26.24 -5.01
N MET A 413 17.31 25.82 -6.16
CA MET A 413 17.72 24.44 -6.40
C MET A 413 18.85 23.99 -5.48
N GLU A 414 19.82 24.87 -5.22
CA GLU A 414 20.95 24.58 -4.32
C GLU A 414 20.46 24.29 -2.89
N GLU A 415 19.52 25.08 -2.38
CA GLU A 415 18.90 24.86 -1.07
C GLU A 415 18.10 23.57 -1.00
N LEU A 416 17.38 23.20 -2.07
CA LEU A 416 16.62 21.95 -2.14
C LEU A 416 17.53 20.72 -2.19
N VAL A 417 18.66 20.79 -2.90
CA VAL A 417 19.69 19.74 -2.87
C VAL A 417 20.27 19.60 -1.47
N ALA A 418 20.62 20.72 -0.80
CA ALA A 418 21.10 20.68 0.58
C ALA A 418 20.06 20.10 1.55
N GLN A 419 18.76 20.36 1.34
CA GLN A 419 17.68 19.73 2.11
C GLN A 419 17.59 18.22 1.87
N HIS A 420 17.80 17.75 0.64
CA HIS A 420 17.85 16.32 0.33
C HIS A 420 19.04 15.64 1.01
N GLU A 421 20.23 16.26 0.95
CA GLU A 421 21.42 15.78 1.68
C GLU A 421 21.17 15.70 3.19
N LEU A 422 20.48 16.70 3.76
CA LEU A 422 20.09 16.69 5.17
C LEU A 422 19.14 15.52 5.50
N ALA A 423 18.18 15.22 4.64
CA ALA A 423 17.27 14.09 4.81
C ALA A 423 18.03 12.75 4.78
N LEU A 424 18.94 12.56 3.81
CA LEU A 424 19.80 11.38 3.73
C LEU A 424 20.68 11.21 4.97
N ALA A 425 21.34 12.29 5.41
CA ALA A 425 22.18 12.29 6.60
C ALA A 425 21.40 11.88 7.86
N ASN A 426 20.17 12.41 8.01
CA ASN A 426 19.29 12.06 9.12
C ASN A 426 18.83 10.59 9.05
N CYS A 427 18.44 10.09 7.88
CA CYS A 427 18.05 8.70 7.69
C CYS A 427 19.16 7.72 8.13
N LEU A 428 20.38 7.98 7.66
CA LEU A 428 21.56 7.16 7.97
C LEU A 428 21.98 7.30 9.44
N ALA A 429 21.94 8.50 10.01
CA ALA A 429 22.28 8.72 11.41
C ALA A 429 21.29 8.02 12.35
N GLN A 430 19.99 8.10 12.06
CA GLN A 430 18.95 7.51 12.90
C GLN A 430 18.97 5.97 12.84
N SER A 431 19.08 5.39 11.64
CA SER A 431 19.23 3.93 11.50
C SER A 431 20.50 3.42 12.18
N ARG A 432 21.61 4.17 12.10
CA ARG A 432 22.85 3.86 12.84
C ARG A 432 22.66 3.91 14.35
N LEU A 433 22.00 4.95 14.88
CA LEU A 433 21.79 5.10 16.32
C LEU A 433 20.84 4.05 16.89
N LEU A 434 19.77 3.70 16.17
CA LEU A 434 18.86 2.60 16.55
C LEU A 434 19.59 1.26 16.65
N ALA A 435 20.46 0.96 15.67
CA ALA A 435 21.20 -0.29 15.64
C ALA A 435 22.30 -0.34 16.73
N LEU A 436 23.11 0.70 16.84
CA LEU A 436 24.35 0.68 17.61
C LEU A 436 24.23 1.26 19.02
N GLY A 437 23.23 2.11 19.29
CA GLY A 437 23.06 2.78 20.57
C GLY A 437 24.28 3.60 20.95
N ASP A 438 24.69 3.49 22.22
CA ASP A 438 25.86 4.16 22.79
C ASP A 438 27.16 3.92 22.00
N ALA A 439 27.29 2.77 21.31
CA ALA A 439 28.46 2.49 20.46
C ALA A 439 28.56 3.43 19.24
N ALA A 440 27.49 4.14 18.90
CA ALA A 440 27.49 5.17 17.88
C ALA A 440 28.05 6.53 18.35
N LEU A 441 28.12 6.73 19.68
CA LEU A 441 28.37 8.02 20.33
C LEU A 441 29.83 8.16 20.78
N LYS A 442 30.23 9.40 21.07
CA LYS A 442 31.51 9.71 21.72
C LYS A 442 31.28 9.83 23.22
N ASP A 443 32.07 9.10 24.01
CA ASP A 443 32.05 9.12 25.48
C ASP A 443 30.66 8.92 26.13
N PRO A 444 29.92 7.84 25.80
CA PRO A 444 28.60 7.60 26.37
C PRO A 444 28.62 7.32 27.89
N GLU A 445 29.75 6.85 28.43
CA GLU A 445 29.88 6.50 29.86
C GLU A 445 29.89 7.74 30.77
N SER A 446 30.21 8.92 30.24
CA SER A 446 30.09 10.18 30.97
C SER A 446 28.65 10.70 31.04
N MET A 447 27.71 10.11 30.28
CA MET A 447 26.34 10.57 30.19
C MET A 447 25.47 9.95 31.30
N PRO A 448 24.52 10.72 31.89
CA PRO A 448 23.51 10.16 32.76
C PRO A 448 22.68 9.07 32.05
N VAL A 449 22.20 8.06 32.79
CA VAL A 449 21.48 6.90 32.22
C VAL A 449 20.29 7.29 31.34
N TYR A 450 19.56 8.37 31.68
CA TYR A 450 18.42 8.85 30.89
C TYR A 450 18.81 9.50 29.54
N GLN A 451 20.10 9.79 29.32
CA GLN A 451 20.64 10.27 28.04
C GLN A 451 21.28 9.15 27.22
N ARG A 452 21.35 7.91 27.75
CA ARG A 452 21.95 6.77 27.07
C ARG A 452 20.99 6.14 26.05
N TYR A 453 21.57 5.51 25.02
CA TYR A 453 20.87 4.84 23.94
C TYR A 453 21.22 3.36 23.95
N ARG A 454 20.23 2.50 24.18
CA ARG A 454 20.46 1.05 24.30
C ARG A 454 20.89 0.40 23.00
N GLY A 455 20.44 0.94 21.86
CA GLY A 455 20.67 0.34 20.55
C GLY A 455 19.94 -1.00 20.40
N ASN A 456 20.50 -1.86 19.55
CA ASN A 456 19.99 -3.20 19.23
C ASN A 456 18.59 -3.24 18.61
N GLN A 457 18.07 -2.11 18.14
CA GLN A 457 16.78 -2.08 17.46
C GLN A 457 16.97 -2.50 15.99
N PRO A 458 16.31 -3.59 15.55
CA PRO A 458 16.49 -4.09 14.20
C PRO A 458 15.92 -3.13 13.18
N SER A 459 16.65 -2.89 12.10
CA SER A 459 16.16 -2.10 10.98
C SER A 459 16.70 -2.59 9.65
N SER A 460 15.97 -2.26 8.59
CA SER A 460 16.41 -2.37 7.21
C SER A 460 16.44 -0.99 6.57
N THR A 461 17.29 -0.82 5.55
CA THR A 461 17.34 0.39 4.72
C THR A 461 17.07 0.00 3.27
N LEU A 462 15.98 0.54 2.73
CA LEU A 462 15.60 0.45 1.33
C LEU A 462 16.02 1.74 0.62
N LEU A 463 17.06 1.63 -0.19
CA LEU A 463 17.53 2.72 -1.02
C LEU A 463 16.96 2.56 -2.42
N LEU A 464 16.26 3.58 -2.90
CA LEU A 464 15.88 3.71 -4.30
C LEU A 464 16.97 4.53 -4.99
N ASP A 465 17.37 4.17 -6.19
CA ASP A 465 18.26 5.01 -7.00
C ASP A 465 17.73 6.45 -7.12
N GLU A 466 16.45 6.56 -7.45
CA GLU A 466 15.65 7.78 -7.50
C GLU A 466 14.18 7.38 -7.36
N LEU A 467 13.31 8.28 -6.90
CA LEU A 467 11.86 8.05 -6.88
C LEU A 467 11.25 8.37 -8.26
N THR A 468 11.05 7.32 -9.07
CA THR A 468 10.46 7.38 -10.40
C THR A 468 9.24 6.47 -10.44
N PRO A 469 8.35 6.55 -11.47
CA PRO A 469 7.27 5.58 -11.61
C PRO A 469 7.80 4.14 -11.62
N TYR A 470 8.92 3.88 -12.30
CA TYR A 470 9.52 2.54 -12.38
C TYR A 470 10.02 2.02 -11.02
N SER A 471 10.79 2.82 -10.28
CA SER A 471 11.31 2.40 -8.97
C SER A 471 10.22 2.28 -7.91
N LEU A 472 9.21 3.15 -7.94
CA LEU A 472 8.04 3.03 -7.07
C LEU A 472 7.23 1.77 -7.38
N GLY A 473 7.08 1.41 -8.66
CA GLY A 473 6.42 0.17 -9.07
C GLY A 473 7.12 -1.06 -8.52
N ALA A 474 8.46 -1.10 -8.64
CA ALA A 474 9.28 -2.17 -8.08
C ALA A 474 9.15 -2.25 -6.55
N LEU A 475 9.15 -1.10 -5.86
CA LEU A 475 9.02 -1.03 -4.40
C LEU A 475 7.70 -1.62 -3.92
N ILE A 476 6.58 -1.23 -4.53
CA ILE A 476 5.26 -1.71 -4.10
C ILE A 476 5.11 -3.20 -4.39
N ALA A 477 5.51 -3.67 -5.57
CA ALA A 477 5.50 -5.10 -5.91
C ALA A 477 6.35 -5.93 -4.94
N MET A 478 7.47 -5.38 -4.46
CA MET A 478 8.32 -6.04 -3.47
C MET A 478 7.58 -6.26 -2.14
N TYR A 479 6.82 -5.27 -1.66
CA TYR A 479 5.97 -5.41 -0.46
C TYR A 479 4.79 -6.37 -0.70
N GLU A 480 4.15 -6.34 -1.88
CA GLU A 480 3.09 -7.30 -2.22
C GLU A 480 3.58 -8.76 -2.13
N HIS A 481 4.77 -9.03 -2.66
CA HIS A 481 5.37 -10.36 -2.61
C HIS A 481 5.87 -10.72 -1.20
N LYS A 482 6.39 -9.75 -0.42
CA LYS A 482 6.71 -9.96 1.00
C LYS A 482 5.49 -10.49 1.77
N VAL A 483 4.34 -9.83 1.58
CA VAL A 483 3.07 -10.23 2.21
C VAL A 483 2.67 -11.65 1.80
N PHE A 484 2.79 -11.98 0.51
CA PHE A 484 2.49 -13.32 0.03
C PHE A 484 3.40 -14.38 0.65
N VAL A 485 4.72 -14.17 0.68
CA VAL A 485 5.67 -15.11 1.28
C VAL A 485 5.35 -15.36 2.75
N GLN A 486 5.13 -14.29 3.53
CA GLN A 486 4.77 -14.42 4.95
C GLN A 486 3.49 -15.24 5.14
N SER A 487 2.48 -15.03 4.29
CA SER A 487 1.24 -15.81 4.35
C SER A 487 1.46 -17.31 4.11
N VAL A 488 2.42 -17.67 3.26
CA VAL A 488 2.79 -19.07 2.99
C VAL A 488 3.45 -19.67 4.22
N ILE A 489 4.37 -18.94 4.86
CA ILE A 489 5.04 -19.39 6.09
C ILE A 489 4.04 -19.60 7.23
N TRP A 490 3.09 -18.69 7.42
CA TRP A 490 2.07 -18.77 8.46
C TRP A 490 0.90 -19.70 8.11
N GLY A 491 0.82 -20.19 6.87
CA GLY A 491 -0.25 -21.08 6.45
C GLY A 491 -1.62 -20.37 6.32
N ILE A 492 -1.68 -19.05 6.15
CA ILE A 492 -2.94 -18.26 6.14
C ILE A 492 -3.33 -17.76 4.74
N ASN A 493 -4.60 -17.43 4.50
CA ASN A 493 -5.03 -16.83 3.23
C ASN A 493 -4.81 -15.30 3.22
N PRO A 494 -3.92 -14.73 2.38
CA PRO A 494 -3.69 -13.29 2.34
C PRO A 494 -4.72 -12.52 1.50
N PHE A 495 -5.62 -13.21 0.78
CA PHE A 495 -6.44 -12.61 -0.26
C PHE A 495 -7.91 -12.37 0.13
N ASP A 496 -8.35 -12.90 1.28
CA ASP A 496 -9.68 -12.64 1.84
C ASP A 496 -9.67 -11.55 2.93
N GLN A 497 -10.86 -11.16 3.42
CA GLN A 497 -11.04 -10.17 4.49
C GLN A 497 -12.34 -10.39 5.29
N TRP A 498 -12.64 -11.61 5.73
CA TRP A 498 -13.90 -11.90 6.45
C TRP A 498 -14.13 -11.04 7.70
N GLY A 499 -13.07 -10.53 8.32
CA GLY A 499 -13.13 -9.70 9.52
C GLY A 499 -13.89 -8.38 9.37
N VAL A 500 -14.13 -7.89 8.15
CA VAL A 500 -14.84 -6.60 7.93
C VAL A 500 -16.34 -6.74 7.67
N GLU A 501 -16.87 -7.95 7.51
CA GLU A 501 -18.25 -8.16 7.05
C GLU A 501 -19.30 -7.97 8.15
N MET A 502 -19.03 -8.43 9.38
CA MET A 502 -20.02 -8.36 10.46
C MET A 502 -20.26 -6.91 10.92
N GLY A 503 -19.19 -6.10 10.97
CA GLY A 503 -19.31 -4.68 11.32
C GLY A 503 -20.25 -3.92 10.37
N LYS A 504 -20.18 -4.21 9.06
CA LYS A 504 -21.08 -3.61 8.06
C LYS A 504 -22.54 -3.96 8.30
N ARG A 505 -22.84 -5.22 8.66
CA ARG A 505 -24.22 -5.66 8.96
C ARG A 505 -24.77 -4.94 10.18
N LEU A 506 -24.01 -4.93 11.28
CA LEU A 506 -24.39 -4.24 12.51
C LEU A 506 -24.58 -2.73 12.31
N ALA A 507 -23.77 -2.11 11.45
CA ALA A 507 -23.90 -0.69 11.12
C ALA A 507 -25.20 -0.37 10.37
N VAL A 508 -25.63 -1.24 9.44
CA VAL A 508 -26.92 -1.09 8.73
C VAL A 508 -28.09 -1.16 9.71
N ASP A 509 -28.09 -2.14 10.62
CA ASP A 509 -29.14 -2.29 11.63
C ASP A 509 -29.19 -1.07 12.58
N THR A 510 -28.02 -0.58 12.99
CA THR A 510 -27.88 0.61 13.83
C THR A 510 -28.37 1.87 13.10
N LEU A 511 -28.08 2.01 11.80
CA LEU A 511 -28.53 3.13 10.98
C LEU A 511 -30.05 3.15 10.85
N ALA A 512 -30.68 1.99 10.63
CA ALA A 512 -32.14 1.87 10.58
C ALA A 512 -32.79 2.37 11.88
N ARG A 513 -32.20 2.05 13.04
CA ARG A 513 -32.65 2.56 14.34
C ARG A 513 -32.49 4.09 14.45
N ILE A 514 -31.34 4.63 14.05
CA ILE A 514 -31.08 6.08 14.06
C ILE A 514 -32.10 6.83 13.19
N ARG A 515 -32.51 6.23 12.07
CA ARG A 515 -33.52 6.81 11.15
C ARG A 515 -34.97 6.59 11.61
N GLY A 516 -35.19 5.87 12.71
CA GLY A 516 -36.52 5.53 13.19
C GLY A 516 -37.24 4.48 12.32
N GLU A 517 -36.52 3.79 11.44
CA GLU A 517 -37.05 2.71 10.60
C GLU A 517 -37.35 1.45 11.43
N THR A 518 -36.66 1.29 12.57
CA THR A 518 -36.89 0.22 13.54
C THR A 518 -37.02 0.78 14.98
N GLN A 519 -37.88 0.16 15.80
CA GLN A 519 -38.12 0.59 17.18
C GLN A 519 -37.23 -0.11 18.21
N GLU A 520 -36.79 -1.33 17.93
CA GLU A 520 -35.98 -2.15 18.83
C GLU A 520 -34.65 -2.51 18.17
N LEU A 521 -33.59 -2.58 18.98
CA LEU A 521 -32.39 -3.31 18.63
C LEU A 521 -32.42 -4.63 19.38
N GLU A 522 -32.92 -5.68 18.73
CA GLU A 522 -32.79 -7.02 19.28
C GLU A 522 -31.30 -7.32 19.51
N GLY A 523 -30.90 -7.47 20.77
CA GLY A 523 -29.55 -7.87 21.15
C GLY A 523 -28.51 -6.75 21.27
N ALA A 524 -28.88 -5.46 21.25
CA ALA A 524 -27.92 -4.41 21.59
C ALA A 524 -27.50 -4.48 23.06
N ASP A 525 -26.19 -4.38 23.31
CA ASP A 525 -25.64 -4.29 24.65
C ASP A 525 -26.01 -2.96 25.34
N SER A 526 -25.85 -2.90 26.66
CA SER A 526 -26.25 -1.73 27.46
C SER A 526 -25.49 -0.45 27.10
N SER A 527 -24.26 -0.55 26.57
CA SER A 527 -23.49 0.60 26.11
C SER A 527 -24.09 1.17 24.82
N THR A 528 -24.25 0.33 23.80
CA THR A 528 -24.83 0.73 22.50
C THR A 528 -26.23 1.32 22.67
N ALA A 529 -27.08 0.67 23.48
CA ALA A 529 -28.42 1.17 23.78
C ALA A 529 -28.42 2.50 24.55
N GLY A 530 -27.47 2.71 25.47
CA GLY A 530 -27.31 3.98 26.19
C GLY A 530 -26.89 5.13 25.26
N LEU A 531 -25.94 4.88 24.37
CA LEU A 531 -25.47 5.87 23.40
C LEU A 531 -26.55 6.24 22.38
N LEU A 532 -27.31 5.26 21.89
CA LEU A 532 -28.40 5.53 20.94
C LEU A 532 -29.52 6.35 21.55
N ARG A 533 -29.92 6.07 22.80
CA ARG A 533 -30.86 6.92 23.52
C ARG A 533 -30.36 8.37 23.59
N ARG A 534 -29.07 8.56 23.89
CA ARG A 534 -28.46 9.89 23.93
C ARG A 534 -28.46 10.58 22.56
N ILE A 535 -28.20 9.84 21.47
CA ILE A 535 -28.22 10.35 20.09
C ILE A 535 -29.64 10.73 19.67
N LEU A 536 -30.63 9.91 20.03
CA LEU A 536 -32.05 10.11 19.70
C LEU A 536 -32.75 11.13 20.60
N GLY A 537 -32.12 11.52 21.72
CA GLY A 537 -32.70 12.44 22.69
C GLY A 537 -33.77 11.82 23.60
N GLU A 538 -33.72 10.50 23.79
CA GLU A 538 -34.63 9.71 24.67
C GLU A 538 -34.25 9.78 26.16
#